data_AF-A0A662LL60-F1
#
_entry.id   AF-A0A662LL60-F1
#
_cell.length_a   1.000
_cell.length_b   1.000
_cell.length_c   1.000
_cell.angle_alpha   90.00
_cell.angle_beta   90.00
_cell.angle_gamma   90.00
#
_symmetry.space_group_name_H-M   'P 1'
#
loop_
_entity.id
_entity.type
_entity.pdbx_description
1 polymer ?
#
loop_
_entity_poly.entity_id
_entity_poly.type
_entity_poly.pdbx_seq_one_letter_code
_entity_poly.pdbx_strand_id
1 'polypeptide(L)' 'ARDDVIVMHPLPRVNEIDPEIDGTRHAVYFKQAFYGIPVRMAILSSLLGVSVE' A
#
# COMPACT_ATOMS: atom_id res chain seq x y z
N ALA A 1 -13.21 -15.48 -2.12
CA ALA A 1 -12.82 -15.03 -0.77
C ALA A 1 -13.99 -14.28 -0.16
N ARG A 2 -13.95 -13.90 1.13
CA ARG A 2 -14.95 -12.98 1.67
C ARG A 2 -14.83 -11.63 0.98
N ASP A 3 -15.94 -10.92 0.89
CA ASP A 3 -15.98 -9.65 0.15
C ASP A 3 -15.13 -8.53 0.77
N ASP A 4 -14.71 -8.66 2.02
CA ASP A 4 -13.95 -7.65 2.77
C ASP A 4 -12.44 -7.95 2.84
N VAL A 5 -12.01 -9.11 2.36
CA VAL A 5 -10.60 -9.50 2.41
C VAL A 5 -9.79 -8.72 1.37
N ILE A 6 -8.59 -8.29 1.76
CA ILE A 6 -7.63 -7.62 0.89
C ILE A 6 -6.27 -8.32 0.97
N VAL A 7 -5.50 -8.24 -0.12
CA VAL A 7 -4.16 -8.81 -0.26
C VAL A 7 -3.14 -7.69 -0.28
N MET A 8 -2.26 -7.70 0.72
CA MET A 8 -1.14 -6.77 0.89
C MET A 8 0.18 -7.47 0.58
N HIS A 9 1.17 -6.70 0.13
CA HIS A 9 2.51 -7.18 -0.18
C HIS A 9 3.50 -5.99 -0.14
N PRO A 10 4.66 -6.11 0.54
CA PRO A 10 5.61 -5.00 0.64
C PRO A 10 6.36 -4.70 -0.66
N LEU A 11 6.33 -5.63 -1.63
CA LEU A 11 7.08 -5.59 -2.89
C LEU A 11 8.62 -5.61 -2.69
N PRO A 12 9.43 -5.95 -3.72
CA PRO A 12 9.00 -6.52 -5.01
C PRO A 12 8.37 -7.90 -4.80
N ARG A 13 7.42 -8.27 -5.68
CA ARG A 13 6.96 -9.65 -5.76
C ARG A 13 7.77 -10.42 -6.79
N VAL A 14 7.98 -11.72 -6.60
CA VAL A 14 8.69 -12.60 -7.51
C VAL A 14 7.75 -13.66 -8.10
N ASN A 15 7.29 -14.61 -7.28
CA ASN A 15 6.43 -15.71 -7.67
C ASN A 15 5.37 -16.06 -6.60
N GLU A 16 5.36 -15.32 -5.50
CA GLU A 16 4.47 -15.47 -4.37
C GLU A 16 3.04 -14.95 -4.63
N ILE A 17 2.85 -14.14 -5.67
CA ILE A 17 1.54 -13.63 -6.10
C ILE A 17 1.47 -13.70 -7.63
N ASP A 18 0.51 -14.47 -8.14
CA ASP A 18 0.24 -14.59 -9.58
C ASP A 18 -0.25 -13.23 -10.15
N PRO A 19 0.26 -12.76 -11.30
CA PRO A 19 -0.21 -11.54 -11.95
C PRO A 19 -1.73 -11.49 -12.23
N GLU A 20 -2.42 -12.62 -12.37
CA GLU A 20 -3.88 -12.64 -12.54
C GLU A 20 -4.63 -12.02 -11.34
N ILE A 21 -4.01 -12.01 -10.17
CA ILE A 21 -4.59 -11.44 -8.94
C ILE A 21 -4.73 -9.92 -9.04
N ASP A 22 -3.93 -9.24 -9.86
CA ASP A 22 -3.93 -7.77 -10.04
C ASP A 22 -5.29 -7.24 -10.47
N GLY A 23 -6.02 -8.00 -11.29
CA GLY A 23 -7.34 -7.64 -11.78
C GLY A 23 -8.45 -7.79 -10.75
N THR A 24 -8.15 -8.39 -9.59
CA THR A 24 -9.16 -8.63 -8.55
C THR A 24 -9.32 -7.43 -7.64
N ARG A 25 -10.53 -7.23 -7.12
CA ARG A 25 -10.81 -6.20 -6.09
C ARG A 25 -10.04 -6.41 -4.77
N HIS A 26 -9.44 -7.58 -4.59
CA HIS A 26 -8.69 -7.93 -3.39
C HIS A 26 -7.24 -7.43 -3.45
N ALA A 27 -6.68 -7.19 -4.65
CA ALA A 27 -5.31 -6.71 -4.80
C ALA A 27 -5.17 -5.23 -4.39
N VAL A 28 -4.52 -4.98 -3.26
CA VAL A 28 -4.32 -3.61 -2.74
C VAL A 28 -2.85 -3.22 -2.57
N TYR A 29 -1.90 -4.12 -2.84
CA TYR A 29 -0.46 -3.88 -2.66
C TYR A 29 0.08 -2.67 -3.45
N PHE A 30 -0.51 -2.30 -4.59
CA PHE A 30 -0.15 -1.05 -5.28
C PHE A 30 -0.65 0.20 -4.53
N LYS A 31 -1.88 0.17 -4.01
CA LYS A 31 -2.40 1.25 -3.14
C LYS A 31 -1.58 1.35 -1.86
N GLN A 32 -1.19 0.22 -1.28
CA GLN A 32 -0.30 0.15 -0.12
C GLN A 32 1.05 0.84 -0.41
N ALA A 33 1.69 0.55 -1.55
CA ALA A 33 2.94 1.21 -1.93
C ALA A 33 2.79 2.73 -2.04
N PHE A 34 1.68 3.18 -2.66
CA PHE A 34 1.32 4.61 -2.70
C PHE A 34 1.14 5.21 -1.31
N TYR A 35 0.43 4.53 -0.39
CA TYR A 35 0.23 5.01 0.98
C TYR A 35 1.54 5.19 1.77
N GLY A 36 2.64 4.57 1.34
CA GLY A 36 3.96 4.88 1.88
C GLY A 36 4.38 6.34 1.69
N ILE A 37 3.87 7.07 0.68
CA ILE A 37 4.16 8.50 0.48
C ILE A 37 3.51 9.36 1.56
N PRO A 38 2.16 9.42 1.69
CA PRO A 38 1.52 10.26 2.69
C PRO A 38 1.89 9.86 4.12
N VAL A 39 2.12 8.57 4.40
CA VAL A 39 2.59 8.13 5.73
C VAL A 39 3.98 8.68 6.04
N ARG A 40 4.93 8.60 5.10
CA ARG A 40 6.27 9.17 5.30
C ARG A 40 6.24 10.68 5.41
N MET A 41 5.42 11.36 4.59
CA MET A 41 5.20 12.80 4.72
C MET A 41 4.69 13.17 6.11
N ALA A 42 3.66 12.48 6.62
CA ALA A 42 3.12 12.72 7.95
C ALA A 42 4.16 12.52 9.06
N ILE A 43 4.97 11.45 8.96
CA ILE A 43 6.07 11.19 9.92
C ILE A 43 7.10 12.33 9.88
N LEU A 44 7.56 12.70 8.69
CA LEU A 44 8.56 13.78 8.53
C LEU A 44 8.02 15.12 9.03
N SER A 45 6.78 15.46 8.68
CA SER A 45 6.09 16.64 9.17
C SER A 45 5.96 16.67 10.69
N SER A 46 5.62 15.54 11.30
CA SER A 46 5.55 15.41 12.77
C SER A 46 6.92 15.59 13.43
N LEU A 47 7.99 15.12 12.80
CA LEU A 47 9.36 15.25 13.34
C LEU A 47 9.94 16.67 13.15
N LEU A 48 9.57 17.34 12.07
CA LEU A 48 10.07 18.67 11.72
C LEU A 48 9.18 19.82 12.24
N GLY A 49 8.00 19.51 12.79
CA GLY A 49 7.04 20.53 13.26
C GLY A 49 6.37 21.31 12.13
N VAL A 50 6.21 20.70 10.96
CA VAL A 50 5.61 21.33 9.76
C VAL A 50 4.21 20.75 9.54
N SER A 51 3.19 21.60 9.34
CA SER A 51 1.85 21.14 8.96
C SER A 51 1.81 20.69 7.49
N VAL A 52 1.20 19.54 7.22
CA VAL A 52 0.79 19.15 5.87
C VAL A 52 -0.60 19.73 5.66
N GLU A 53 -0.73 20.70 4.76
CA GLU A 53 -2.04 21.25 4.31
C GLU A 53 -2.75 20.30 3.34
#